data_AF-A0A4Q3TE34-F1
#
_entry.id   AF-A0A4Q3TE34-F1
#
_cell.length_a   1.000
_cell.length_b   1.000
_cell.length_c   1.000
_cell.angle_alpha   90.00
_cell.angle_beta   90.00
_cell.angle_gamma   90.00
#
_symmetry.space_group_name_H-M   'P 1'
#
loop_
_entity.id
_entity.type
_entity.pdbx_description
1 polymer ?
#
loop_
_entity_poly.entity_id
_entity_poly.type
_entity_poly.pdbx_seq_one_letter_code
_entity_poly.pdbx_strand_id
1 'polypeptide(L)'
;DKIKLSRDRVDRLGFFKEVNVETADVSGAPDQVDLNVNVVEKPTGSLQLSAGFSSADRLGLGFSIKQENAFGSGNYLGVEVNTSKYNRTLAFNTINPYFTADGISRTVDVYHRTSKPYEDQGGNYELVTSGAGLRFGVPFSEVDTIFFGGSVERTQIKPGTNIPAAYLAYAERFGYISTALPLSVGWSRDDRDSAIAPTNGRFQRIASEVGVAGDARYVRANYQYQQYYPLNKQYTLAFNGELGWGKGLSDRPFPVFKNFYSGGLGSVRGFDQGTLGPRDVTGASIGGPKKITLNAEIIAPFPGAGNDRTLRVFGFVDAGNVYGENEKVDFGQMRASVGVGLSWISPIGPLRIAIANPVRKFAGDRIQKLQFQIGTSF
;
A
#
# COMPACT_ATOMS: atom_id res chain seq x y z
N ASP A 1 20.54 -12.18 30.55
CA ASP A 1 19.82 -11.26 29.62
C ASP A 1 20.15 -11.45 28.14
N LYS A 2 21.40 -11.28 27.69
CA LYS A 2 21.76 -11.40 26.26
C LYS A 2 21.40 -12.76 25.64
N ILE A 3 21.60 -13.86 26.36
CA ILE A 3 21.23 -15.22 25.90
C ILE A 3 19.72 -15.33 25.66
N LYS A 4 18.91 -14.81 26.59
CA LYS A 4 17.45 -14.78 26.46
C LYS A 4 17.02 -13.94 25.26
N LEU A 5 17.61 -12.76 25.06
CA LEU A 5 17.33 -11.93 23.88
C LEU A 5 17.67 -12.66 22.57
N SER A 6 18.78 -13.40 22.52
CA SER A 6 19.13 -14.23 21.36
C SER A 6 18.10 -15.32 21.11
N ARG A 7 17.69 -16.06 22.16
CA ARG A 7 16.60 -17.06 22.06
C ARG A 7 15.32 -16.42 21.52
N ASP A 8 14.90 -15.28 22.08
CA ASP A 8 13.67 -14.60 21.68
C ASP A 8 13.74 -14.07 20.23
N ARG A 9 14.95 -13.74 19.72
CA ARG A 9 15.16 -13.40 18.30
C ARG A 9 15.05 -14.63 17.40
N VAL A 10 15.61 -15.76 17.80
CA VAL A 10 15.51 -17.03 17.06
C VAL A 10 14.05 -17.50 17.00
N ASP A 11 13.32 -17.41 18.11
CA ASP A 11 11.89 -17.73 18.15
C ASP A 11 11.06 -16.81 17.24
N ARG A 12 11.38 -15.51 17.22
CA ARG A 12 10.73 -14.51 16.34
C ARG A 12 10.95 -14.76 14.85
N LEU A 13 11.95 -15.53 14.45
CA LEU A 13 12.10 -15.95 13.05
C LEU A 13 10.88 -16.74 12.56
N GLY A 14 10.18 -17.43 13.46
CA GLY A 14 9.02 -18.23 13.10
C GLY A 14 9.36 -19.50 12.31
N PHE A 15 10.63 -19.92 12.26
CA PHE A 15 11.06 -21.14 11.56
C PHE A 15 10.96 -22.41 12.42
N PHE A 16 10.88 -22.23 13.74
CA PHE A 16 10.91 -23.31 14.71
C PHE A 16 9.59 -23.37 15.47
N LYS A 17 9.25 -24.57 15.93
CA LYS A 17 8.17 -24.82 16.89
C LYS A 17 8.64 -24.57 18.32
N GLU A 18 9.91 -24.91 18.59
CA GLU A 18 10.52 -24.84 19.91
C GLU A 18 11.99 -24.45 19.80
N VAL A 19 12.44 -23.60 20.71
CA VAL A 19 13.82 -23.10 20.80
C VAL A 19 14.26 -23.15 22.27
N ASN A 20 15.09 -24.14 22.60
CA ASN A 20 15.64 -24.34 23.93
C ASN A 20 17.13 -24.00 23.94
N VAL A 21 17.58 -23.33 25.00
CA VAL A 21 19.00 -23.00 25.20
C VAL A 21 19.43 -23.62 26.52
N GLU A 22 20.39 -24.53 26.43
CA GLU A 22 20.96 -25.25 27.56
C GLU A 22 22.43 -24.84 27.74
N THR A 23 22.84 -24.68 28.99
CA THR A 23 24.23 -24.40 29.38
C THR A 23 24.88 -25.68 29.88
N ALA A 24 26.00 -26.07 29.29
CA ALA A 24 26.80 -27.20 29.73
C ALA A 24 28.20 -26.72 30.16
N ASP A 25 28.64 -27.06 31.37
CA ASP A 25 29.96 -26.66 31.86
C ASP A 25 31.08 -27.36 31.07
N VAL A 26 32.14 -26.61 30.75
CA VAL A 26 33.29 -27.16 30.02
C VAL A 26 34.22 -27.90 31.00
N SER A 27 34.49 -29.18 30.70
CA SER A 27 35.34 -30.01 31.56
C SER A 27 36.76 -29.45 31.67
N GLY A 28 37.23 -29.24 32.90
CA GLY A 28 38.58 -28.73 33.18
C GLY A 28 38.73 -27.21 33.11
N ALA A 29 37.68 -26.45 32.78
CA ALA A 29 37.68 -24.99 32.75
C ALA A 29 36.44 -24.44 33.50
N PRO A 30 36.58 -24.07 34.79
CA PRO A 30 35.44 -23.69 35.64
C PRO A 30 34.79 -22.36 35.26
N ASP A 31 35.41 -21.58 34.38
CA ASP A 31 34.95 -20.30 33.87
C ASP A 31 34.42 -20.36 32.42
N GLN A 32 34.26 -21.57 31.86
CA GLN A 32 33.78 -21.80 30.49
C GLN A 32 32.51 -22.64 30.47
N VAL A 33 31.57 -22.26 29.61
CA VAL A 33 30.27 -22.90 29.44
C VAL A 33 29.94 -22.97 27.95
N ASP A 34 29.53 -24.15 27.48
CA ASP A 34 28.98 -24.38 26.16
C ASP A 34 27.48 -24.06 26.16
N LEU A 35 27.02 -23.39 25.10
CA LEU A 35 25.61 -23.08 24.88
C LEU A 35 25.04 -23.95 23.77
N ASN A 36 24.25 -24.94 24.15
CA ASN A 36 23.55 -25.82 23.23
C ASN A 36 22.18 -25.22 22.89
N VAL A 37 21.98 -24.89 21.62
CA VAL A 37 20.71 -24.37 21.11
C VAL A 37 19.97 -25.50 20.40
N ASN A 38 19.01 -26.09 21.10
CA ASN A 38 18.17 -27.17 20.60
C ASN A 38 16.92 -26.58 19.94
N VAL A 39 16.74 -26.83 18.64
CA VAL A 39 15.60 -26.33 17.86
C VAL A 39 14.79 -27.46 17.26
N VAL A 40 13.47 -27.29 17.21
CA VAL A 40 12.55 -28.18 16.49
C VAL A 40 11.96 -27.42 15.32
N GLU A 41 12.30 -27.83 14.10
CA GLU A 41 11.77 -27.19 12.89
C GLU A 41 10.25 -27.37 12.75
N LYS A 42 9.60 -26.40 12.09
CA LYS A 42 8.20 -26.52 11.69
C LYS A 42 8.03 -26.18 10.21
N PRO A 43 6.93 -26.62 9.58
CA PRO A 43 6.58 -26.16 8.24
C PRO A 43 6.43 -24.64 8.23
N THR A 44 7.21 -23.97 7.37
CA THR A 44 7.22 -22.51 7.19
C THR A 44 6.44 -22.05 5.95
N GLY A 45 5.95 -23.01 5.16
CA GLY A 45 5.10 -22.76 4.00
C GLY A 45 3.67 -22.46 4.40
N SER A 46 3.05 -21.47 3.75
CA SER A 46 1.64 -21.17 3.88
C SER A 46 0.99 -20.95 2.52
N LEU A 47 -0.24 -21.45 2.40
CA LEU A 47 -1.13 -21.22 1.28
C LEU A 47 -2.30 -20.37 1.79
N GLN A 48 -2.56 -19.25 1.15
CA GLN A 48 -3.59 -18.31 1.54
C GLN A 48 -4.54 -18.07 0.36
N LEU A 49 -5.80 -18.41 0.56
CA LEU A 49 -6.91 -18.03 -0.32
C LEU A 49 -7.63 -16.86 0.34
N SER A 50 -7.84 -15.78 -0.41
CA SER A 50 -8.60 -14.64 0.06
C SER A 50 -9.70 -14.27 -0.91
N ALA A 51 -10.80 -13.76 -0.38
CA ALA A 51 -11.87 -13.17 -1.14
C ALA A 51 -12.27 -11.86 -0.46
N GLY A 52 -12.62 -10.87 -1.27
CA GLY A 52 -13.10 -9.60 -0.77
C GLY A 52 -14.15 -9.01 -1.70
N PHE A 53 -14.97 -8.14 -1.15
CA PHE A 53 -15.92 -7.38 -1.95
C PHE A 53 -15.89 -5.92 -1.51
N SER A 54 -15.73 -5.01 -2.46
CA SER A 54 -15.82 -3.58 -2.20
C SER A 54 -16.80 -2.89 -3.15
N SER A 55 -17.31 -1.73 -2.72
CA SER A 55 -18.16 -0.89 -3.57
C SER A 55 -17.44 -0.41 -4.83
N ALA A 56 -16.10 -0.34 -4.78
CA ALA A 56 -15.23 0.05 -5.89
C ALA A 56 -14.84 -1.15 -6.78
N ASP A 57 -14.07 -2.10 -6.26
CA ASP A 57 -13.45 -3.19 -7.03
C ASP A 57 -14.40 -4.37 -7.31
N ARG A 58 -15.58 -4.37 -6.70
CA ARG A 58 -16.53 -5.49 -6.70
C ARG A 58 -15.86 -6.73 -6.09
N LEU A 59 -16.12 -7.92 -6.62
CA LEU A 59 -15.50 -9.16 -6.14
C LEU A 59 -14.01 -9.18 -6.49
N GLY A 60 -13.17 -9.33 -5.47
CA GLY A 60 -11.74 -9.63 -5.58
C GLY A 60 -11.46 -11.03 -5.05
N LEU A 61 -10.58 -11.77 -5.72
CA LEU A 61 -10.07 -13.07 -5.31
C LEU A 61 -8.55 -13.01 -5.28
N GLY A 62 -7.96 -13.55 -4.23
CA GLY A 62 -6.52 -13.64 -4.02
C GLY A 62 -6.09 -15.07 -3.74
N PHE A 63 -4.93 -15.43 -4.27
CA PHE A 63 -4.24 -16.67 -3.96
C PHE A 63 -2.77 -16.34 -3.74
N SER A 64 -2.21 -16.75 -2.61
CA SER A 64 -0.77 -16.60 -2.38
C SER A 64 -0.15 -17.86 -1.80
N ILE A 65 1.05 -18.17 -2.28
CA ILE A 65 1.93 -19.19 -1.73
C ILE A 65 3.12 -18.44 -1.14
N LYS A 66 3.38 -18.65 0.14
CA LYS A 66 4.50 -18.02 0.85
C LYS A 66 5.33 -19.12 1.49
N GLN A 67 6.62 -19.10 1.26
CA GLN A 67 7.57 -19.99 1.88
C GLN A 67 8.61 -19.15 2.61
N GLU A 68 8.50 -19.11 3.93
CA GLU A 68 9.59 -18.59 4.77
C GLU A 68 10.71 -19.63 4.86
N ASN A 69 11.95 -19.18 5.04
CA ASN A 69 13.13 -20.06 5.08
C ASN A 69 13.17 -21.07 3.92
N ALA A 70 12.92 -20.61 2.70
CA ALA A 70 12.85 -21.46 1.52
C ALA A 70 14.16 -22.24 1.35
N PHE A 71 14.05 -23.57 1.27
CA PHE A 71 15.19 -24.49 1.16
C PHE A 71 16.22 -24.37 2.30
N GLY A 72 15.81 -23.93 3.49
CA GLY A 72 16.72 -23.73 4.63
C GLY A 72 17.68 -22.55 4.49
N SER A 73 17.45 -21.66 3.51
CA SER A 73 18.38 -20.57 3.18
C SER A 73 18.18 -19.27 3.98
N GLY A 74 17.15 -19.21 4.83
CA GLY A 74 16.68 -17.98 5.47
C GLY A 74 15.92 -17.02 4.54
N ASN A 75 15.91 -17.29 3.23
CA ASN A 75 15.22 -16.45 2.26
C ASN A 75 13.71 -16.70 2.26
N TYR A 76 12.95 -15.65 1.98
CA TYR A 76 11.52 -15.71 1.71
C TYR A 76 11.29 -15.90 0.21
N LEU A 77 10.29 -16.72 -0.15
CA LEU A 77 9.70 -16.81 -1.49
C LEU A 77 8.19 -16.59 -1.43
N GLY A 78 7.67 -15.76 -2.32
CA GLY A 78 6.25 -15.48 -2.45
C GLY A 78 5.81 -15.51 -3.90
N VAL A 79 4.66 -16.15 -4.14
CA VAL A 79 3.88 -16.03 -5.38
C VAL A 79 2.50 -15.55 -5.00
N GLU A 80 2.01 -14.52 -5.68
CA GLU A 80 0.71 -13.90 -5.41
C GLU A 80 -0.06 -13.68 -6.70
N VAL A 81 -1.32 -14.09 -6.71
CA VAL A 81 -2.28 -13.88 -7.80
C VAL A 81 -3.50 -13.20 -7.22
N ASN A 82 -3.77 -11.97 -7.66
CA ASN A 82 -4.97 -11.22 -7.29
C ASN A 82 -5.76 -10.89 -8.54
N THR A 83 -7.08 -11.02 -8.48
CA THR A 83 -7.97 -10.73 -9.59
C THR A 83 -9.26 -10.08 -9.10
N SER A 84 -9.70 -9.04 -9.80
CA SER A 84 -10.97 -8.35 -9.57
C SER A 84 -11.59 -7.95 -10.91
N LYS A 85 -12.71 -7.22 -10.89
CA LYS A 85 -13.32 -6.67 -12.11
C LYS A 85 -12.36 -5.72 -12.86
N TYR A 86 -11.55 -4.94 -12.14
CA TYR A 86 -10.76 -3.85 -12.70
C TYR A 86 -9.24 -4.12 -12.68
N ASN A 87 -8.74 -4.79 -11.63
CA ASN A 87 -7.32 -5.03 -11.41
C ASN A 87 -6.99 -6.52 -11.40
N ARG A 88 -5.88 -6.90 -12.02
CA ARG A 88 -5.30 -8.25 -11.96
C ARG A 88 -3.79 -8.14 -11.76
N THR A 89 -3.24 -8.92 -10.85
CA THR A 89 -1.81 -8.92 -10.54
C THR A 89 -1.33 -10.35 -10.37
N LEU A 90 -0.24 -10.69 -11.05
CA LEU A 90 0.60 -11.84 -10.76
C LEU A 90 1.96 -11.29 -10.31
N ALA A 91 2.40 -11.64 -9.12
CA ALA A 91 3.67 -11.21 -8.57
C ALA A 91 4.46 -12.40 -8.03
N PHE A 92 5.76 -12.37 -8.24
CA PHE A 92 6.74 -13.22 -7.58
C PHE A 92 7.70 -12.30 -6.84
N ASN A 93 8.00 -12.62 -5.58
CA ASN A 93 8.98 -11.88 -4.82
C ASN A 93 9.85 -12.82 -3.97
N THR A 94 11.13 -12.49 -3.88
CA THR A 94 12.06 -13.12 -2.95
C THR A 94 12.75 -12.08 -2.09
N ILE A 95 12.94 -12.39 -0.81
CA ILE A 95 13.61 -11.50 0.14
C ILE A 95 14.72 -12.28 0.81
N ASN A 96 15.94 -11.78 0.72
CA ASN A 96 17.02 -12.14 1.62
C ASN A 96 17.01 -11.11 2.77
N PRO A 97 16.56 -11.46 3.99
CA PRO A 97 16.46 -10.51 5.11
C PRO A 97 17.83 -10.09 5.68
N TYR A 98 18.88 -10.90 5.47
CA TYR A 98 20.24 -10.66 5.94
C TYR A 98 21.22 -10.74 4.76
N PHE A 99 21.00 -9.89 3.74
CA PHE A 99 21.95 -9.77 2.64
C PHE A 99 23.32 -9.26 3.13
N THR A 100 23.32 -8.47 4.21
CA THR A 100 24.50 -8.16 5.01
C THR A 100 24.30 -8.61 6.46
N ALA A 101 25.41 -8.75 7.21
CA ALA A 101 25.38 -9.12 8.63
C ALA A 101 24.61 -8.12 9.51
N ASP A 102 24.51 -6.86 9.08
CA ASP A 102 23.82 -5.79 9.80
C ASP A 102 22.29 -5.78 9.59
N GLY A 103 21.74 -6.77 8.86
CA GLY A 103 20.30 -6.88 8.61
C GLY A 103 19.81 -6.04 7.43
N ILE A 104 20.70 -5.63 6.52
CA ILE A 104 20.26 -5.07 5.23
C ILE A 104 19.55 -6.17 4.45
N SER A 105 18.31 -5.91 4.09
CA SER A 105 17.49 -6.82 3.29
C SER A 105 17.66 -6.55 1.80
N ARG A 106 17.58 -7.60 0.98
CA ARG A 106 17.52 -7.52 -0.48
C ARG A 106 16.25 -8.19 -0.97
N THR A 107 15.40 -7.44 -1.66
CA THR A 107 14.20 -7.92 -2.35
C THR A 107 14.43 -7.96 -3.85
N VAL A 108 14.06 -9.07 -4.49
CA VAL A 108 13.87 -9.14 -5.94
C VAL A 108 12.39 -9.39 -6.20
N ASP A 109 11.79 -8.57 -7.05
CA ASP A 109 10.38 -8.68 -7.43
C ASP A 109 10.24 -8.78 -8.94
N VAL A 110 9.29 -9.59 -9.38
CA VAL A 110 8.85 -9.70 -10.78
C VAL A 110 7.34 -9.68 -10.76
N TYR A 111 6.74 -8.81 -11.56
CA TYR A 111 5.30 -8.64 -11.55
C TYR A 111 4.73 -8.40 -12.94
N HIS A 112 3.49 -8.84 -13.11
CA HIS A 112 2.65 -8.57 -14.26
C HIS A 112 1.29 -8.12 -13.75
N ARG A 113 0.90 -6.89 -14.09
CA ARG A 113 -0.37 -6.30 -13.67
C ARG A 113 -1.16 -5.76 -14.84
N THR A 114 -2.46 -5.89 -14.74
CA THR A 114 -3.44 -5.35 -15.68
C THR A 114 -4.44 -4.51 -14.93
N SER A 115 -4.72 -3.30 -15.40
CA SER A 115 -5.68 -2.39 -14.78
C SER A 115 -6.60 -1.78 -15.83
N LYS A 116 -7.89 -1.66 -15.48
CA LYS A 116 -8.93 -1.00 -16.27
C LYS A 116 -9.55 0.12 -15.44
N PRO A 117 -9.99 1.23 -16.06
CA PRO A 117 -10.67 2.29 -15.34
C PRO A 117 -11.95 1.76 -14.66
N TYR A 118 -12.28 2.33 -13.50
CA TYR A 118 -13.56 2.07 -12.86
C TYR A 118 -14.71 2.56 -13.73
N GLU A 119 -15.88 1.95 -13.56
CA GLU A 119 -17.06 2.28 -14.38
C GLU A 119 -17.41 3.77 -14.30
N ASP A 120 -17.35 4.36 -13.09
CA ASP A 120 -17.65 5.77 -12.85
C ASP A 120 -16.51 6.72 -13.26
N GLN A 121 -15.29 6.22 -13.47
CA GLN A 121 -14.22 7.02 -14.07
C GLN A 121 -14.47 7.24 -15.55
N GLY A 122 -15.17 6.34 -16.24
CA GLY A 122 -15.37 6.40 -17.67
C GLY A 122 -14.12 6.06 -18.47
N GLY A 123 -14.31 5.97 -19.78
CA GLY A 123 -13.29 5.48 -20.71
C GLY A 123 -13.22 3.95 -20.76
N ASN A 124 -12.70 3.42 -21.86
CA ASN A 124 -12.50 1.98 -22.08
C ASN A 124 -11.10 1.76 -22.65
N TYR A 125 -10.19 1.29 -21.79
CA TYR A 125 -8.82 0.95 -22.11
C TYR A 125 -8.28 -0.01 -21.05
N GLU A 126 -7.16 -0.66 -21.35
CA GLU A 126 -6.47 -1.55 -20.42
C GLU A 126 -4.99 -1.17 -20.36
N LEU A 127 -4.46 -1.04 -19.15
CA LEU A 127 -3.03 -0.83 -18.90
C LEU A 127 -2.40 -2.15 -18.48
N VAL A 128 -1.44 -2.64 -19.26
CA VAL A 128 -0.68 -3.86 -18.95
C VAL A 128 0.74 -3.48 -18.61
N THR A 129 1.17 -3.71 -17.36
CA THR A 129 2.53 -3.41 -16.91
C THR A 129 3.23 -4.69 -16.48
N SER A 130 4.38 -4.97 -17.07
CA SER A 130 5.32 -5.97 -16.57
C SER A 130 6.55 -5.25 -16.03
N GLY A 131 7.08 -5.72 -14.90
CA GLY A 131 8.30 -5.16 -14.34
C GLY A 131 9.10 -6.17 -13.55
N ALA A 132 10.38 -5.85 -13.38
CA ALA A 132 11.28 -6.55 -12.48
C ALA A 132 12.10 -5.53 -11.70
N GLY A 133 12.23 -5.74 -10.40
CA GLY A 133 12.86 -4.80 -9.47
C GLY A 133 13.87 -5.47 -8.56
N LEU A 134 14.88 -4.70 -8.18
CA LEU A 134 15.79 -4.99 -7.08
C LEU A 134 15.70 -3.85 -6.07
N ARG A 135 15.47 -4.19 -4.80
CA ARG A 135 15.35 -3.22 -3.71
C ARG A 135 16.14 -3.66 -2.49
N PHE A 136 16.83 -2.74 -1.86
CA PHE A 136 17.51 -2.93 -0.58
C PHE A 136 16.78 -2.17 0.51
N GLY A 137 16.57 -2.80 1.66
CA GLY A 137 16.01 -2.17 2.86
C GLY A 137 17.06 -2.10 3.95
N VAL A 138 17.44 -0.89 4.34
CA VAL A 138 18.44 -0.60 5.38
C VAL A 138 17.70 -0.18 6.66
N PRO A 139 17.65 -1.04 7.69
CA PRO A 139 17.05 -0.67 8.98
C PRO A 139 18.00 0.29 9.71
N PHE A 140 17.56 1.53 9.91
CA PHE A 140 18.33 2.55 10.64
C PHE A 140 18.00 2.57 12.14
N SER A 141 16.78 2.20 12.50
CA SER A 141 16.32 2.03 13.88
C SER A 141 15.29 0.90 13.94
N GLU A 142 14.74 0.61 15.13
CA GLU A 142 13.66 -0.36 15.28
C GLU A 142 12.36 0.06 14.57
N VAL A 143 12.21 1.36 14.28
CA VAL A 143 11.01 1.93 13.66
C VAL A 143 11.28 2.55 12.30
N ASP A 144 12.54 2.82 11.93
CA ASP A 144 12.93 3.49 10.69
C ASP A 144 13.67 2.57 9.72
N THR A 145 13.16 2.49 8.49
CA THR A 145 13.81 1.76 7.39
C THR A 145 13.89 2.65 6.16
N ILE A 146 15.07 2.72 5.55
CA ILE A 146 15.28 3.38 4.25
C ILE A 146 15.38 2.31 3.17
N PHE A 147 14.74 2.57 2.04
CA PHE A 147 14.71 1.68 0.89
C PHE A 147 15.37 2.35 -0.31
N PHE A 148 16.22 1.60 -1.00
CA PHE A 148 16.80 1.99 -2.29
C PHE A 148 16.49 0.91 -3.30
N GLY A 149 16.11 1.26 -4.52
CA GLY A 149 15.85 0.24 -5.52
C GLY A 149 15.93 0.75 -6.94
N GLY A 150 16.03 -0.19 -7.87
CA GLY A 150 15.92 0.05 -9.30
C GLY A 150 15.01 -0.99 -9.92
N SER A 151 14.21 -0.59 -10.91
CA SER A 151 13.37 -1.51 -11.66
C SER A 151 13.46 -1.26 -13.16
N VAL A 152 13.10 -2.27 -13.94
CA VAL A 152 12.77 -2.15 -15.36
C VAL A 152 11.27 -2.33 -15.49
N GLU A 153 10.59 -1.40 -16.15
CA GLU A 153 9.15 -1.44 -16.35
C GLU A 153 8.81 -1.33 -17.84
N ARG A 154 7.83 -2.13 -18.28
CA ARG A 154 7.20 -2.04 -19.60
C ARG A 154 5.69 -1.88 -19.40
N THR A 155 5.16 -0.72 -19.75
CA THR A 155 3.73 -0.43 -19.71
C THR A 155 3.17 -0.35 -21.12
N GLN A 156 2.13 -1.13 -21.39
CA GLN A 156 1.38 -1.11 -22.63
C GLN A 156 -0.01 -0.53 -22.38
N ILE A 157 -0.38 0.46 -23.19
CA ILE A 157 -1.73 0.98 -23.30
C ILE A 157 -2.43 0.14 -24.37
N LYS A 158 -3.48 -0.60 -23.99
CA LYS A 158 -4.36 -1.28 -24.95
C LYS A 158 -5.60 -0.41 -25.15
N PRO A 159 -5.81 0.16 -26.35
CA PRO A 159 -6.99 0.96 -26.61
C PRO A 159 -8.24 0.07 -26.60
N GLY A 160 -9.31 0.56 -25.98
CA GLY A 160 -10.65 0.01 -26.11
C GLY A 160 -11.50 0.91 -27.02
N THR A 161 -12.83 0.77 -26.93
CA THR A 161 -13.78 1.49 -27.79
C THR A 161 -13.93 2.99 -27.47
N ASN A 162 -13.47 3.43 -26.30
CA ASN A 162 -13.63 4.82 -25.83
C ASN A 162 -12.43 5.22 -24.96
N ILE A 163 -11.22 5.20 -25.53
CA ILE A 163 -10.02 5.63 -24.82
C ILE A 163 -10.03 7.15 -24.58
N PRO A 164 -9.70 7.65 -23.37
CA PRO A 164 -9.62 9.09 -23.13
C PRO A 164 -8.58 9.76 -24.03
N ALA A 165 -8.83 11.01 -24.46
CA ALA A 165 -7.97 11.71 -25.41
C ALA A 165 -6.54 11.89 -24.87
N ALA A 166 -6.38 12.11 -23.56
CA ALA A 166 -5.05 12.17 -22.93
C ALA A 166 -4.22 10.88 -23.10
N TYR A 167 -4.84 9.70 -23.02
CA TYR A 167 -4.17 8.42 -23.24
C TYR A 167 -3.86 8.19 -24.72
N LEU A 168 -4.81 8.54 -25.59
CA LEU A 168 -4.61 8.45 -27.05
C LEU A 168 -3.47 9.36 -27.50
N ALA A 169 -3.48 10.63 -27.09
CA ALA A 169 -2.44 11.60 -27.43
C ALA A 169 -1.05 11.18 -26.93
N TYR A 170 -0.97 10.61 -25.73
CA TYR A 170 0.29 10.04 -25.23
C TYR A 170 0.75 8.86 -26.11
N ALA A 171 -0.16 7.94 -26.43
CA ALA A 171 0.15 6.75 -27.23
C ALA A 171 0.52 7.08 -28.69
N GLU A 172 -0.09 8.09 -29.30
CA GLU A 172 0.26 8.56 -30.64
C GLU A 172 1.64 9.23 -30.68
N ARG A 173 2.01 9.94 -29.61
CA ARG A 173 3.29 10.65 -29.52
C ARG A 173 4.47 9.75 -29.16
N PHE A 174 4.27 8.79 -28.25
CA PHE A 174 5.34 7.96 -27.68
C PHE A 174 5.19 6.46 -27.95
N GLY A 175 4.12 6.05 -28.64
CA GLY A 175 3.77 4.66 -28.86
C GLY A 175 2.88 4.08 -27.76
N TYR A 176 2.17 3.00 -28.10
CA TYR A 176 1.32 2.25 -27.17
C TYR A 176 2.10 1.44 -26.14
N ILE A 177 3.42 1.32 -26.28
CA ILE A 177 4.31 0.64 -25.35
C ILE A 177 5.33 1.66 -24.88
N SER A 178 5.45 1.83 -23.57
CA SER A 178 6.46 2.67 -22.95
C SER A 178 7.32 1.84 -21.99
N THR A 179 8.63 2.00 -22.11
CA THR A 179 9.59 1.44 -21.17
C THR A 179 10.06 2.50 -20.18
N ALA A 180 10.44 2.07 -18.97
CA ALA A 180 11.07 2.94 -17.98
C ALA A 180 12.15 2.17 -17.20
N LEU A 181 13.17 2.89 -16.74
CA LEU A 181 14.10 2.43 -15.71
C LEU A 181 13.93 3.32 -14.45
N PRO A 182 12.95 3.05 -13.57
CA PRO A 182 12.80 3.79 -12.33
C PRO A 182 13.91 3.48 -11.33
N LEU A 183 14.55 4.51 -10.79
CA LEU A 183 15.34 4.44 -9.56
C LEU A 183 14.49 5.00 -8.42
N SER A 184 14.47 4.30 -7.29
CA SER A 184 13.59 4.60 -6.16
C SER A 184 14.35 4.80 -4.86
N VAL A 185 13.89 5.76 -4.08
CA VAL A 185 14.29 6.01 -2.70
C VAL A 185 13.04 6.12 -1.87
N GLY A 186 12.99 5.38 -0.76
CA GLY A 186 11.87 5.42 0.17
C GLY A 186 12.33 5.46 1.61
N TRP A 187 11.48 5.95 2.49
CA TRP A 187 11.66 5.89 3.93
C TRP A 187 10.32 5.50 4.56
N SER A 188 10.36 4.63 5.56
CA SER A 188 9.20 4.23 6.34
C SER A 188 9.54 4.37 7.82
N ARG A 189 8.63 4.98 8.56
CA ARG A 189 8.62 4.99 10.03
C ARG A 189 7.31 4.40 10.54
N ASP A 190 7.37 3.40 11.40
CA ASP A 190 6.18 2.83 12.06
C ASP A 190 6.42 2.67 13.56
N ASP A 191 5.83 3.55 14.36
CA ASP A 191 5.85 3.48 15.83
C ASP A 191 4.44 3.26 16.42
N ARG A 192 3.51 2.77 15.60
CA ARG A 192 2.13 2.47 16.02
C ARG A 192 2.09 1.32 17.01
N ASP A 193 1.18 1.41 17.98
CA ASP A 193 0.94 0.35 18.97
C ASP A 193 0.36 -0.94 18.35
N SER A 194 -0.30 -0.83 17.21
CA SER A 194 -0.83 -1.96 16.45
C SER A 194 -0.88 -1.63 14.97
N ALA A 195 -0.47 -2.57 14.11
CA ALA A 195 -0.58 -2.41 12.66
C ALA A 195 -2.02 -2.51 12.12
N ILE A 196 -2.90 -3.21 12.84
CA ILE A 196 -4.27 -3.56 12.39
C ILE A 196 -5.32 -2.70 13.09
N ALA A 197 -5.15 -2.43 14.38
CA ALA A 197 -6.04 -1.58 15.17
C ALA A 197 -5.27 -0.54 15.98
N PRO A 198 -4.61 0.43 15.33
CA PRO A 198 -3.84 1.45 16.02
C PRO A 198 -4.75 2.31 16.92
N THR A 199 -4.22 2.68 18.08
CA THR A 199 -4.79 3.67 19.02
C THR A 199 -3.78 4.75 19.41
N ASN A 200 -2.48 4.49 19.22
CA ASN A 200 -1.40 5.41 19.54
C ASN A 200 -0.25 5.25 18.55
N GLY A 201 0.54 6.31 18.40
CA GLY A 201 1.70 6.36 17.51
C GLY A 201 1.35 6.86 16.11
N ARG A 202 2.31 6.75 15.21
CA ARG A 202 2.30 7.32 13.88
C ARG A 202 2.94 6.38 12.87
N PHE A 203 2.48 6.52 11.64
CA PHE A 203 3.06 5.87 10.49
C PHE A 203 3.41 6.93 9.45
N GLN A 204 4.65 6.91 8.96
CA GLN A 204 5.09 7.82 7.91
C GLN A 204 5.74 7.02 6.80
N ARG A 205 5.47 7.44 5.56
CA ARG A 205 6.09 6.83 4.40
C ARG A 205 6.38 7.88 3.35
N ILE A 206 7.63 7.94 2.91
CA ILE A 206 8.03 8.62 1.68
C ILE A 206 8.35 7.54 0.65
N ALA A 207 7.79 7.67 -0.55
CA ALA A 207 8.16 6.87 -1.70
C ALA A 207 8.42 7.79 -2.89
N SER A 208 9.66 7.84 -3.34
CA SER A 208 10.10 8.62 -4.49
C SER A 208 10.67 7.71 -5.55
N GLU A 209 10.35 7.96 -6.82
CA GLU A 209 10.94 7.30 -7.97
C GLU A 209 11.26 8.30 -9.08
N VAL A 210 12.32 8.03 -9.82
CA VAL A 210 12.75 8.79 -10.99
C VAL A 210 13.00 7.84 -12.15
N GLY A 211 12.24 8.00 -13.25
CA GLY A 211 12.44 7.28 -14.50
C GLY A 211 13.61 7.90 -15.26
N VAL A 212 14.80 7.30 -15.12
CA VAL A 212 16.05 7.88 -15.67
C VAL A 212 16.32 7.48 -17.13
N ALA A 213 15.71 6.40 -17.60
CA ALA A 213 15.87 5.89 -18.96
C ALA A 213 14.56 5.29 -19.50
N GLY A 214 14.52 5.05 -20.81
CA GLY A 214 13.34 4.57 -21.53
C GLY A 214 12.46 5.70 -22.11
N ASP A 215 11.25 5.32 -22.48
CA ASP A 215 10.24 6.19 -23.09
C ASP A 215 9.55 7.08 -22.05
N ALA A 216 9.27 6.53 -20.87
CA ALA A 216 8.67 7.26 -19.76
C ALA A 216 9.76 7.86 -18.87
N ARG A 217 9.99 9.18 -18.99
CA ARG A 217 10.90 9.96 -18.15
C ARG A 217 10.12 10.88 -17.24
N TYR A 218 10.25 10.66 -15.93
CA TYR A 218 9.45 11.36 -14.94
C TYR A 218 10.10 11.31 -13.57
N VAL A 219 9.65 12.17 -12.67
CA VAL A 219 9.84 12.04 -11.22
C VAL A 219 8.47 11.93 -10.57
N ARG A 220 8.34 11.07 -9.56
CA ARG A 220 7.11 10.87 -8.80
C ARG A 220 7.46 10.69 -7.32
N ALA A 221 6.78 11.41 -6.46
CA ALA A 221 6.92 11.34 -5.02
C ALA A 221 5.54 11.23 -4.36
N ASN A 222 5.45 10.39 -3.33
CA ASN A 222 4.29 10.28 -2.47
C ASN A 222 4.75 10.33 -1.00
N TYR A 223 4.06 11.13 -0.20
CA TYR A 223 4.24 11.19 1.25
C TYR A 223 2.92 10.86 1.94
N GLN A 224 2.96 9.89 2.84
CA GLN A 224 1.85 9.52 3.71
C GLN A 224 2.23 9.79 5.17
N TYR A 225 1.32 10.40 5.91
CA TYR A 225 1.43 10.64 7.33
C TYR A 225 0.14 10.21 8.04
N GLN A 226 0.25 9.26 8.96
CA GLN A 226 -0.83 8.85 9.85
C GLN A 226 -0.44 9.13 11.30
N GLN A 227 -1.35 9.70 12.06
CA GLN A 227 -1.19 9.94 13.50
C GLN A 227 -2.41 9.43 14.24
N TYR A 228 -2.18 8.64 15.27
CA TYR A 228 -3.19 8.18 16.21
C TYR A 228 -2.88 8.77 17.57
N TYR A 229 -3.87 9.43 18.17
CA TYR A 229 -3.75 10.08 19.46
C TYR A 229 -4.88 9.60 20.38
N PRO A 230 -4.58 8.87 21.46
CA PRO A 230 -5.59 8.40 22.40
C PRO A 230 -6.06 9.58 23.26
N LEU A 231 -7.31 9.99 23.11
CA LEU A 231 -7.93 11.00 23.98
C LEU A 231 -8.13 10.45 25.40
N ASN A 232 -8.46 9.17 25.49
CA ASN A 232 -8.54 8.39 26.71
C ASN A 232 -8.47 6.90 26.35
N LYS A 233 -8.86 6.00 27.26
CA LYS A 233 -8.80 4.54 27.03
C LYS A 233 -9.72 4.06 25.89
N GLN A 234 -10.79 4.79 25.57
CA GLN A 234 -11.83 4.40 24.61
C GLN A 234 -11.80 5.20 23.31
N TYR A 235 -11.49 6.50 23.37
CA TYR A 235 -11.58 7.39 22.23
C TYR A 235 -10.20 7.69 21.64
N THR A 236 -10.08 7.57 20.32
CA THR A 236 -8.85 7.87 19.58
C THR A 236 -9.15 8.88 18.48
N LEU A 237 -8.33 9.92 18.38
CA LEU A 237 -8.28 10.75 17.17
C LEU A 237 -7.30 10.12 16.19
N ALA A 238 -7.70 9.98 14.94
CA ALA A 238 -6.85 9.54 13.86
C ALA A 238 -6.80 10.62 12.78
N PHE A 239 -5.61 10.88 12.28
CA PHE A 239 -5.37 11.77 11.15
C PHE A 239 -4.59 11.01 10.09
N ASN A 240 -4.98 11.15 8.82
CA ASN A 240 -4.24 10.64 7.67
C ASN A 240 -4.08 11.77 6.63
N GLY A 241 -2.87 12.01 6.19
CA GLY A 241 -2.54 12.91 5.10
C GLY A 241 -1.78 12.16 4.01
N GLU A 242 -2.16 12.34 2.76
CA GLU A 242 -1.45 11.82 1.59
C GLU A 242 -1.20 12.96 0.59
N LEU A 243 0.07 13.16 0.25
CA LEU A 243 0.53 14.13 -0.73
C LEU A 243 1.19 13.39 -1.89
N GLY A 244 0.73 13.63 -3.11
CA GLY A 244 1.33 13.10 -4.32
C GLY A 244 1.82 14.23 -5.21
N TRP A 245 3.01 14.08 -5.77
CA TRP A 245 3.56 15.00 -6.75
C TRP A 245 4.31 14.23 -7.84
N GLY A 246 4.16 14.68 -9.07
CA GLY A 246 4.78 14.08 -10.24
C GLY A 246 5.06 15.15 -11.29
N LYS A 247 6.10 14.91 -12.09
CA LYS A 247 6.47 15.78 -13.19
C LYS A 247 7.19 14.99 -14.28
N GLY A 248 6.86 15.27 -15.54
CA GLY A 248 7.64 14.76 -16.66
C GLY A 248 9.06 15.35 -16.70
N LEU A 249 10.01 14.60 -17.25
CA LEU A 249 11.41 15.01 -17.40
C LEU A 249 11.82 14.99 -18.87
N SER A 250 12.91 15.71 -19.20
CA SER A 250 13.45 15.80 -20.57
C SER A 250 12.40 16.24 -21.61
N ASP A 251 11.63 17.28 -21.30
CA ASP A 251 10.55 17.84 -22.15
C ASP A 251 9.45 16.85 -22.54
N ARG A 252 9.34 15.74 -21.81
CA ARG A 252 8.24 14.78 -21.92
C ARG A 252 7.17 15.12 -20.88
N PRO A 253 5.87 14.92 -21.20
CA PRO A 253 4.80 15.08 -20.22
C PRO A 253 4.89 14.00 -19.14
N PHE A 254 4.30 14.26 -17.98
CA PHE A 254 4.16 13.21 -16.97
C PHE A 254 3.31 12.06 -17.54
N PRO A 255 3.76 10.79 -17.47
CA PRO A 255 3.02 9.68 -18.04
C PRO A 255 1.64 9.53 -17.41
N VAL A 256 0.59 9.55 -18.23
CA VAL A 256 -0.81 9.49 -17.78
C VAL A 256 -1.13 8.23 -16.96
N PHE A 257 -0.45 7.12 -17.22
CA PHE A 257 -0.57 5.88 -16.46
C PHE A 257 0.15 5.88 -15.10
N LYS A 258 0.87 6.96 -14.75
CA LYS A 258 1.50 7.18 -13.43
C LYS A 258 0.73 8.18 -12.56
N ASN A 259 -0.42 8.67 -13.04
CA ASN A 259 -1.28 9.61 -12.33
C ASN A 259 -1.75 9.09 -10.97
N PHE A 260 -1.94 10.02 -10.04
CA PHE A 260 -2.61 9.77 -8.78
C PHE A 260 -4.12 9.93 -8.92
N TYR A 261 -4.86 9.19 -8.10
CA TYR A 261 -6.32 9.20 -8.06
C TYR A 261 -6.82 9.47 -6.64
N SER A 262 -8.01 10.07 -6.54
CA SER A 262 -8.70 10.38 -5.28
C SER A 262 -10.22 10.25 -5.46
N GLY A 263 -10.95 10.09 -4.36
CA GLY A 263 -12.32 9.60 -4.30
C GLY A 263 -12.37 8.11 -3.92
N GLY A 264 -13.35 7.72 -3.13
CA GLY A 264 -13.53 6.35 -2.64
C GLY A 264 -13.18 6.15 -1.16
N LEU A 265 -13.36 4.92 -0.67
CA LEU A 265 -13.23 4.58 0.76
C LEU A 265 -11.84 4.85 1.34
N GLY A 266 -10.79 4.73 0.52
CA GLY A 266 -9.39 4.96 0.90
C GLY A 266 -8.88 6.39 0.72
N SER A 267 -9.75 7.35 0.34
CA SER A 267 -9.36 8.75 0.19
C SER A 267 -10.46 9.70 0.67
N VAL A 268 -11.20 10.36 -0.23
CA VAL A 268 -12.34 11.22 0.14
C VAL A 268 -13.62 10.40 0.01
N ARG A 269 -14.15 9.94 1.15
CA ARG A 269 -15.37 9.14 1.19
C ARG A 269 -16.57 9.93 0.70
N GLY A 270 -17.56 9.26 0.11
CA GLY A 270 -18.74 9.92 -0.47
C GLY A 270 -18.61 10.29 -1.94
N PHE A 271 -17.40 10.24 -2.50
CA PHE A 271 -17.14 10.37 -3.94
C PHE A 271 -16.77 9.01 -4.52
N ASP A 272 -17.12 8.78 -5.78
CA ASP A 272 -16.79 7.53 -6.47
C ASP A 272 -15.29 7.33 -6.61
N GLN A 273 -14.87 6.06 -6.63
CA GLN A 273 -13.46 5.66 -6.63
C GLN A 273 -12.70 6.32 -7.78
N GLY A 274 -11.68 7.11 -7.42
CA GLY A 274 -10.77 7.73 -8.39
C GLY A 274 -11.43 8.75 -9.34
N THR A 275 -12.58 9.33 -8.98
CA THR A 275 -13.31 10.29 -9.84
C THR A 275 -13.01 11.76 -9.55
N LEU A 276 -12.21 12.06 -8.52
CA LEU A 276 -11.83 13.44 -8.19
C LEU A 276 -10.65 13.90 -9.05
N GLY A 277 -10.74 15.16 -9.48
CA GLY A 277 -9.69 15.87 -10.20
C GLY A 277 -10.08 16.24 -11.64
N PRO A 278 -9.10 16.46 -12.53
CA PRO A 278 -9.36 16.89 -13.89
C PRO A 278 -10.02 15.79 -14.70
N ARG A 279 -10.82 16.22 -15.68
CA ARG A 279 -11.50 15.34 -16.63
C ARG A 279 -10.96 15.57 -18.03
N ASP A 280 -10.87 14.48 -18.75
CA ASP A 280 -10.61 14.48 -20.17
C ASP A 280 -11.81 15.07 -20.94
N VAL A 281 -11.59 15.48 -22.19
CA VAL A 281 -12.65 15.98 -23.09
C VAL A 281 -13.74 14.94 -23.35
N THR A 282 -13.43 13.65 -23.20
CA THR A 282 -14.40 12.55 -23.23
C THR A 282 -15.29 12.45 -21.99
N GLY A 283 -15.04 13.28 -20.96
CA GLY A 283 -15.69 13.24 -19.65
C GLY A 283 -15.07 12.23 -18.68
N ALA A 284 -14.08 11.45 -19.11
CA ALA A 284 -13.40 10.47 -18.27
C ALA A 284 -12.51 11.12 -17.19
N SER A 285 -12.47 10.52 -16.01
CA SER A 285 -11.58 10.92 -14.91
C SER A 285 -10.23 10.24 -15.09
N ILE A 286 -9.18 11.04 -15.36
CA ILE A 286 -7.85 10.54 -15.71
C ILE A 286 -6.82 10.67 -14.57
N GLY A 287 -7.26 11.17 -13.41
CA GLY A 287 -6.39 11.51 -12.30
C GLY A 287 -5.43 12.65 -12.67
N GLY A 288 -4.29 12.72 -11.98
CA GLY A 288 -3.31 13.77 -12.24
C GLY A 288 -2.01 13.61 -11.46
N PRO A 289 -0.96 14.36 -11.82
CA PRO A 289 0.34 14.25 -11.17
C PRO A 289 0.39 14.83 -9.76
N LYS A 290 -0.61 15.62 -9.34
CA LYS A 290 -0.62 16.27 -8.02
C LYS A 290 -1.84 15.79 -7.24
N LYS A 291 -1.65 15.33 -6.01
CA LYS A 291 -2.72 14.83 -5.13
C LYS A 291 -2.56 15.41 -3.73
N ILE A 292 -3.68 15.78 -3.14
CA ILE A 292 -3.78 16.08 -1.71
C ILE A 292 -5.00 15.36 -1.17
N THR A 293 -4.82 14.58 -0.10
CA THR A 293 -5.91 13.92 0.63
C THR A 293 -5.64 14.09 2.12
N LEU A 294 -6.65 14.52 2.86
CA LEU A 294 -6.63 14.74 4.30
C LEU A 294 -7.87 14.07 4.90
N ASN A 295 -7.67 13.29 5.94
CA ASN A 295 -8.72 12.58 6.65
C ASN A 295 -8.52 12.80 8.15
N ALA A 296 -9.60 13.15 8.84
CA ALA A 296 -9.64 13.18 10.29
C ALA A 296 -10.78 12.28 10.77
N GLU A 297 -10.50 11.40 11.72
CA GLU A 297 -11.47 10.49 12.32
C GLU A 297 -11.45 10.60 13.85
N ILE A 298 -12.63 10.47 14.45
CA ILE A 298 -12.77 10.12 15.86
C ILE A 298 -13.29 8.69 15.93
N ILE A 299 -12.50 7.81 16.55
CA ILE A 299 -12.78 6.38 16.67
C ILE A 299 -13.21 6.11 18.11
N ALA A 300 -14.30 5.36 18.26
CA ALA A 300 -14.85 4.94 19.54
C ALA A 300 -15.20 3.43 19.51
N PRO A 301 -15.27 2.75 20.66
CA PRO A 301 -15.76 1.38 20.72
C PRO A 301 -17.24 1.34 20.31
N PHE A 302 -17.67 0.18 19.79
CA PHE A 302 -19.08 -0.03 19.53
C PHE A 302 -19.89 0.00 20.84
N PRO A 303 -21.05 0.69 20.90
CA PRO A 303 -21.87 0.76 22.11
C PRO A 303 -22.21 -0.64 22.65
N GLY A 304 -21.87 -0.90 23.92
CA GLY A 304 -22.10 -2.20 24.57
C GLY A 304 -20.98 -3.23 24.39
N ALA A 305 -19.98 -3.00 23.53
CA ALA A 305 -18.85 -3.90 23.31
C ALA A 305 -17.66 -3.67 24.28
N GLY A 306 -17.81 -2.79 25.28
CA GLY A 306 -16.72 -2.41 26.17
C GLY A 306 -15.62 -1.63 25.45
N ASN A 307 -14.35 -1.94 25.71
CA ASN A 307 -13.20 -1.31 25.06
C ASN A 307 -12.56 -2.21 23.99
N ASP A 308 -13.37 -3.04 23.33
CA ASP A 308 -12.91 -3.94 22.30
C ASP A 308 -12.45 -3.17 21.04
N ARG A 309 -11.25 -3.51 20.55
CA ARG A 309 -10.66 -2.91 19.34
C ARG A 309 -11.11 -3.62 18.05
N THR A 310 -11.75 -4.78 18.16
CA THR A 310 -12.21 -5.57 17.01
C THR A 310 -13.41 -4.91 16.32
N LEU A 311 -14.34 -4.32 17.07
CA LEU A 311 -15.54 -3.65 16.55
C LEU A 311 -15.59 -2.19 17.02
N ARG A 312 -15.42 -1.27 16.08
CA ARG A 312 -15.32 0.17 16.33
C ARG A 312 -16.25 0.96 15.44
N VAL A 313 -16.77 2.05 15.98
CA VAL A 313 -17.47 3.09 15.20
C VAL A 313 -16.54 4.28 15.03
N PHE A 314 -16.71 5.02 13.94
CA PHE A 314 -15.94 6.23 13.71
C PHE A 314 -16.79 7.32 13.07
N GLY A 315 -16.56 8.57 13.48
CA GLY A 315 -16.98 9.77 12.75
C GLY A 315 -15.80 10.32 11.98
N PHE A 316 -16.03 10.90 10.79
CA PHE A 316 -14.94 11.40 9.96
C PHE A 316 -15.26 12.69 9.21
N VAL A 317 -14.20 13.40 8.85
CA VAL A 317 -14.16 14.51 7.89
C VAL A 317 -13.04 14.24 6.91
N ASP A 318 -13.36 14.27 5.62
CA ASP A 318 -12.38 14.08 4.56
C ASP A 318 -12.33 15.32 3.67
N ALA A 319 -11.14 15.65 3.19
CA ALA A 319 -10.93 16.66 2.17
C ALA A 319 -9.83 16.23 1.20
N GLY A 320 -10.03 16.47 -0.09
CA GLY A 320 -9.01 16.12 -1.07
C GLY A 320 -9.30 16.56 -2.48
N ASN A 321 -8.26 16.55 -3.30
CA ASN A 321 -8.36 16.76 -4.73
C ASN A 321 -7.14 16.20 -5.47
N VAL A 322 -7.28 16.08 -6.78
CA VAL A 322 -6.20 15.80 -7.73
C VAL A 322 -6.16 16.93 -8.75
N TYR A 323 -4.97 17.31 -9.20
CA TYR A 323 -4.77 18.43 -10.12
C TYR A 323 -3.94 18.01 -11.32
N GLY A 324 -4.21 18.64 -12.47
CA GLY A 324 -3.47 18.42 -13.71
C GLY A 324 -2.01 18.91 -13.66
N GLU A 325 -1.21 18.51 -14.64
CA GLU A 325 0.21 18.88 -14.73
C GLU A 325 0.42 20.40 -14.79
N ASN A 326 -0.37 21.08 -15.63
CA ASN A 326 -0.31 22.53 -15.81
C ASN A 326 -1.23 23.32 -14.85
N GLU A 327 -2.01 22.62 -14.03
CA GLU A 327 -2.94 23.23 -13.09
C GLU A 327 -2.20 23.62 -11.81
N LYS A 328 -2.43 24.84 -11.29
CA LYS A 328 -1.93 25.23 -9.98
C LYS A 328 -2.73 24.53 -8.89
N VAL A 329 -2.08 24.14 -7.80
CA VAL A 329 -2.78 23.60 -6.63
C VAL A 329 -3.63 24.72 -6.03
N ASP A 330 -4.95 24.57 -6.09
CA ASP A 330 -5.91 25.48 -5.51
C ASP A 330 -6.74 24.76 -4.42
N PHE A 331 -6.46 25.10 -3.16
CA PHE A 331 -7.22 24.58 -2.01
C PHE A 331 -8.72 24.93 -2.08
N GLY A 332 -9.09 25.94 -2.86
CA GLY A 332 -10.46 26.31 -3.21
C GLY A 332 -11.20 25.26 -4.06
N GLN A 333 -10.50 24.31 -4.69
CA GLN A 333 -11.10 23.22 -5.47
C GLN A 333 -11.15 21.89 -4.71
N MET A 334 -10.77 21.87 -3.43
CA MET A 334 -10.86 20.65 -2.62
C MET A 334 -12.30 20.24 -2.40
N ARG A 335 -12.58 18.97 -2.68
CA ARG A 335 -13.83 18.33 -2.30
C ARG A 335 -13.76 17.95 -0.84
N ALA A 336 -14.89 17.98 -0.15
CA ALA A 336 -14.96 17.60 1.25
C ALA A 336 -16.25 16.84 1.56
N SER A 337 -16.16 15.92 2.50
CA SER A 337 -17.28 15.14 3.02
C SER A 337 -17.16 14.94 4.52
N VAL A 338 -18.30 14.65 5.14
CA VAL A 338 -18.37 14.26 6.54
C VAL A 338 -19.21 12.99 6.63
N GLY A 339 -18.97 12.17 7.64
CA GLY A 339 -19.78 10.96 7.77
C GLY A 339 -19.48 10.14 9.01
N VAL A 340 -20.08 8.96 9.02
CA VAL A 340 -19.92 7.96 10.07
C VAL A 340 -19.69 6.59 9.45
N GLY A 341 -19.05 5.71 10.20
CA GLY A 341 -18.79 4.36 9.72
C GLY A 341 -18.51 3.36 10.83
N LEU A 342 -18.38 2.12 10.40
CA LEU A 342 -18.13 0.94 11.22
C LEU A 342 -16.86 0.25 10.71
N SER A 343 -15.98 -0.14 11.62
CA SER A 343 -14.81 -0.96 11.34
C SER A 343 -14.89 -2.23 12.18
N TRP A 344 -14.86 -3.38 11.54
CA TRP A 344 -14.93 -4.68 12.20
C TRP A 344 -13.82 -5.61 11.71
N ILE A 345 -13.00 -6.11 12.63
CA ILE A 345 -12.05 -7.19 12.37
C ILE A 345 -12.82 -8.51 12.56
N SER A 346 -13.40 -9.01 11.47
CA SER A 346 -14.17 -10.26 11.50
C SER A 346 -13.25 -11.48 11.30
N PRO A 347 -13.70 -12.70 11.62
CA PRO A 347 -12.95 -13.93 11.34
C PRO A 347 -12.59 -14.13 9.86
N ILE A 348 -13.37 -13.54 8.94
CA ILE A 348 -13.16 -13.63 7.49
C ILE A 348 -12.38 -12.43 6.91
N GLY A 349 -11.89 -11.53 7.79
CA GLY A 349 -11.10 -10.37 7.40
C GLY A 349 -11.70 -9.03 7.84
N PRO A 350 -11.00 -7.92 7.60
CA PRO A 350 -11.46 -6.59 7.98
C PRO A 350 -12.66 -6.18 7.13
N LEU A 351 -13.66 -5.62 7.80
CA LEU A 351 -14.83 -5.00 7.20
C LEU A 351 -14.84 -3.53 7.58
N ARG A 352 -15.04 -2.66 6.60
CA ARG A 352 -15.19 -1.23 6.81
C ARG A 352 -16.36 -0.72 6.00
N ILE A 353 -17.30 -0.06 6.65
CA ILE A 353 -18.47 0.56 6.04
C ILE A 353 -18.44 2.04 6.40
N ALA A 354 -18.73 2.92 5.44
CA ALA A 354 -18.84 4.34 5.64
C ALA A 354 -20.08 4.90 4.93
N ILE A 355 -20.82 5.75 5.63
CA ILE A 355 -21.87 6.58 5.08
C ILE A 355 -21.39 8.02 5.12
N ALA A 356 -21.20 8.60 3.95
CA ALA A 356 -20.66 9.93 3.76
C ALA A 356 -21.70 10.88 3.17
N ASN A 357 -21.66 12.13 3.62
CA ASN A 357 -22.35 13.25 3.02
C ASN A 357 -21.32 14.23 2.45
N PRO A 358 -21.20 14.35 1.11
CA PRO A 358 -20.36 15.36 0.47
C PRO A 358 -20.87 16.78 0.78
N VAL A 359 -20.13 17.52 1.59
CA VAL A 359 -20.46 18.89 2.01
C VAL A 359 -19.91 19.94 1.05
N ARG A 360 -18.85 19.60 0.31
CA ARG A 360 -18.30 20.45 -0.75
C ARG A 360 -18.04 19.60 -1.99
N LYS A 361 -18.83 19.87 -3.04
CA LYS A 361 -18.82 19.16 -4.32
C LYS A 361 -19.03 20.17 -5.46
N PHE A 362 -18.57 19.82 -6.65
CA PHE A 362 -18.65 20.65 -7.83
C PHE A 362 -19.48 19.97 -8.93
N ALA A 363 -19.87 20.75 -9.93
CA ALA A 363 -20.60 20.22 -11.07
C ALA A 363 -19.78 19.11 -11.75
N GLY A 364 -20.45 17.99 -12.02
CA GLY A 364 -19.84 16.80 -12.59
C GLY A 364 -19.39 15.76 -11.57
N ASP A 365 -19.06 16.12 -10.34
CA ASP A 365 -18.56 15.16 -9.33
C ASP A 365 -19.50 13.94 -9.17
N ARG A 366 -18.90 12.75 -9.13
CA ARG A 366 -19.62 11.46 -9.01
C ARG A 366 -19.68 11.06 -7.53
N ILE A 367 -20.89 10.76 -7.05
CA ILE A 367 -21.20 10.65 -5.62
C ILE A 367 -21.67 9.24 -5.28
N GLN A 368 -21.01 8.63 -4.29
CA GLN A 368 -21.42 7.36 -3.70
C GLN A 368 -21.40 7.48 -2.18
N LYS A 369 -22.58 7.69 -1.60
CA LYS A 369 -22.75 7.96 -0.16
C LYS A 369 -22.43 6.75 0.71
N LEU A 370 -22.86 5.55 0.31
CA LEU A 370 -22.57 4.31 1.02
C LEU A 370 -21.39 3.61 0.36
N GLN A 371 -20.33 3.42 1.12
CA GLN A 371 -19.10 2.77 0.67
C GLN A 371 -18.73 1.67 1.64
N PHE A 372 -18.24 0.56 1.12
CA PHE A 372 -17.87 -0.56 1.96
C PHE A 372 -16.78 -1.40 1.33
N GLN A 373 -16.05 -2.10 2.19
CA GLN A 373 -15.05 -3.09 1.86
C GLN A 373 -15.15 -4.23 2.87
N ILE A 374 -15.13 -5.46 2.37
CA ILE A 374 -15.14 -6.68 3.16
C ILE A 374 -13.95 -7.52 2.71
N GLY A 375 -13.13 -7.97 3.67
CA GLY A 375 -11.95 -8.79 3.40
C GLY A 375 -10.83 -8.00 2.75
N THR A 376 -9.97 -8.71 2.02
CA THR A 376 -8.89 -8.11 1.25
C THR A 376 -9.44 -7.59 -0.08
N SER A 377 -9.52 -6.27 -0.26
CA SER A 377 -9.65 -5.67 -1.59
C SER A 377 -8.30 -5.11 -2.03
N PHE A 378 -8.04 -5.13 -3.34
CA PHE A 378 -6.72 -4.93 -3.93
C PHE A 378 -6.61 -3.62 -4.68
#